data_AF-A0A9P1ISE9-F1
#
_entry.id   AF-A0A9P1ISE9-F1
#
_cell.length_a   1.000
_cell.length_b   1.000
_cell.length_c   1.000
_cell.angle_alpha   90.00
_cell.angle_beta   90.00
_cell.angle_gamma   90.00
#
_symmetry.space_group_name_H-M   'P 1'
#
loop_
_entity.id
_entity.type
_entity.pdbx_description
1 polymer ?
#
loop_
_entity_poly.entity_id
_entity_poly.type
_entity_poly.pdbx_seq_one_letter_code
_entity_poly.pdbx_strand_id
1 'polypeptide(L)' 'MRFAIFVFLVYFCRNADFEPNLCDKEMITQCDEYAVCCDIGKGQYGCCPFTNGICCPGFHTCCPSGFQCTDSGTCKRI' A
#
# COMPACT_ATOMS: atom_id res chain seq x y z
N MET A 1 17.93 5.91 -36.80
CA MET A 1 16.66 6.34 -36.18
C MET A 1 16.00 5.21 -35.36
N ARG A 2 15.81 3.99 -35.88
CA ARG A 2 15.21 2.85 -35.13
C ARG A 2 16.01 2.35 -33.92
N PHE A 3 17.34 2.34 -34.01
CA PHE A 3 18.22 1.95 -32.89
C PHE A 3 18.13 2.90 -31.68
N ALA A 4 18.01 4.22 -31.93
CA ALA A 4 17.89 5.20 -30.86
C ALA A 4 16.57 5.04 -30.07
N ILE A 5 15.49 4.68 -30.76
CA ILE A 5 14.18 4.38 -30.14
C ILE A 5 14.28 3.13 -29.28
N PHE A 6 14.93 2.07 -29.77
CA PHE A 6 15.16 0.84 -29.01
C PHE A 6 15.98 1.09 -27.75
N VAL A 7 17.06 1.88 -27.85
CA VAL A 7 17.88 2.28 -26.70
C VAL A 7 17.05 3.09 -25.71
N PHE A 8 16.25 4.06 -26.16
CA PHE A 8 15.38 4.86 -25.28
C PHE A 8 14.32 4.02 -24.55
N LEU A 9 13.67 3.08 -25.23
CA LEU A 9 12.68 2.18 -24.61
C LEU A 9 13.32 1.25 -23.58
N VAL A 10 14.49 0.68 -23.89
CA VAL A 10 15.24 -0.15 -22.95
C VAL A 10 15.74 0.67 -21.76
N TYR A 11 16.14 1.93 -22.00
CA TYR A 11 16.53 2.87 -20.94
C TYR A 11 15.33 3.19 -20.03
N PHE A 12 14.16 3.50 -20.59
CA PHE A 12 12.95 3.78 -19.83
C PHE A 12 12.46 2.56 -19.04
N CYS A 13 12.47 1.36 -19.62
CA CYS A 13 12.15 0.12 -18.88
C CYS A 13 13.12 -0.16 -17.72
N ARG A 14 14.40 0.19 -17.89
CA ARG A 14 15.42 -0.03 -16.86
C ARG A 14 15.36 0.97 -15.70
N ASN A 15 14.70 2.12 -15.92
CA ASN A 15 14.45 3.15 -14.90
C ASN A 15 12.97 3.16 -14.44
N ALA A 16 12.18 2.15 -14.83
CA ALA A 16 10.89 1.91 -14.23
C ALA A 16 11.13 1.24 -12.88
N ASP A 17 11.68 2.00 -11.93
CA ASP A 17 11.65 1.63 -10.52
C ASP A 17 10.18 1.68 -10.10
N PHE A 18 9.50 0.55 -10.23
CA PHE A 18 8.22 0.31 -9.57
C PHE A 18 8.56 0.26 -8.09
N GLU A 19 8.66 1.43 -7.46
CA GLU A 19 9.02 1.58 -6.06
C GLU A 19 7.97 0.82 -5.25
N PRO A 20 8.33 -0.35 -4.69
CA PRO A 20 7.37 -1.17 -3.98
C PRO A 20 6.96 -0.42 -2.72
N ASN A 21 5.66 -0.30 -2.45
CA ASN A 21 5.18 0.28 -1.19
C ASN A 21 5.42 -0.70 -0.05
N LEU A 22 6.65 -0.66 0.45
CA LEU A 22 7.11 -1.39 1.62
C LEU A 22 6.57 -0.71 2.87
N CYS A 23 5.85 -1.50 3.66
CA CYS A 23 5.19 -1.04 4.86
C CYS A 23 6.05 -1.16 6.11
N ASP A 24 7.07 -2.02 6.09
CA ASP A 24 7.97 -2.26 7.21
C ASP A 24 9.42 -1.92 6.87
N LYS A 25 10.20 -1.59 7.92
CA LYS A 25 11.62 -1.29 7.81
C LYS A 25 12.48 -2.48 7.36
N GLU A 26 11.99 -3.71 7.58
CA GLU A 26 12.69 -4.95 7.21
C GLU A 26 12.41 -5.34 5.75
N MET A 27 11.59 -4.56 5.03
CA MET A 27 11.26 -4.78 3.63
C MET A 27 10.52 -6.11 3.35
N ILE A 28 9.73 -6.62 4.30
CA ILE A 28 9.08 -7.95 4.23
C ILE A 28 7.65 -7.86 3.67
N THR A 29 6.97 -6.75 3.94
CA THR A 29 5.57 -6.49 3.65
C THR A 29 5.50 -5.45 2.54
N GLN A 30 5.31 -5.95 1.33
CA GLN A 30 5.02 -5.15 0.16
C GLN A 30 3.52 -5.19 -0.12
N CYS A 31 2.92 -4.03 -0.36
CA CYS A 31 1.54 -3.95 -0.81
C CYS A 31 1.46 -3.63 -2.31
N ASP A 32 0.25 -3.44 -2.84
CA ASP A 32 0.06 -2.92 -4.21
C ASP A 32 0.27 -1.42 -4.23
N GLU A 33 0.72 -0.82 -5.34
CA GLU A 33 1.03 0.63 -5.48
C GLU A 33 0.01 1.58 -4.82
N TYR A 34 -1.27 1.19 -4.85
CA TYR A 34 -2.40 1.98 -4.37
C TYR A 34 -2.92 1.56 -2.99
N ALA A 35 -2.36 0.52 -2.37
CA ALA A 35 -2.78 0.01 -1.07
C ALA A 35 -2.12 0.80 0.06
N VAL A 36 -2.86 0.97 1.16
CA VAL A 36 -2.39 1.69 2.35
C VAL A 36 -1.79 0.70 3.34
N CYS A 37 -0.58 1.00 3.82
CA CYS A 37 0.09 0.25 4.88
C CYS A 37 -0.58 0.50 6.24
N CYS A 38 -1.05 -0.56 6.90
CA CYS A 38 -1.62 -0.49 8.23
C CYS A 38 -0.80 -1.31 9.22
N ASP A 39 -0.52 -0.74 10.39
CA ASP A 39 -0.05 -1.49 11.54
C ASP A 39 -1.20 -2.35 12.05
N ILE A 40 -1.05 -3.67 11.95
CA ILE A 40 -2.05 -4.65 12.37
C ILE A 40 -1.78 -5.17 13.78
N GLY A 41 -0.84 -4.55 14.51
CA GLY A 41 -0.42 -4.93 15.85
C GLY A 41 0.74 -5.94 15.86
N LYS A 42 1.36 -6.09 17.04
CA LYS A 42 2.50 -7.01 17.29
C LYS A 42 3.73 -6.73 16.42
N GLY A 43 3.89 -5.51 15.91
CA GLY A 43 5.00 -5.13 15.03
C GLY A 43 4.88 -5.68 13.61
N GLN A 44 3.69 -6.11 13.20
CA GLN A 44 3.39 -6.54 11.85
C GLN A 44 2.60 -5.48 11.08
N TYR A 45 2.84 -5.41 9.78
CA TYR A 45 2.12 -4.55 8.86
C TYR A 45 1.23 -5.40 7.95
N GLY A 46 0.11 -4.82 7.53
CA GLY A 46 -0.82 -5.42 6.58
C GLY A 46 -1.24 -4.41 5.52
N CYS A 47 -1.70 -4.93 4.39
CA CYS A 47 -2.15 -4.13 3.26
C CYS A 47 -3.65 -3.86 3.34
N CYS A 48 -4.04 -2.59 3.33
CA CYS A 48 -5.42 -2.19 3.17
C CYS A 48 -5.76 -2.08 1.67
N PRO A 49 -6.78 -2.79 1.17
CA PRO A 49 -7.15 -2.75 -0.25
C PRO A 49 -7.81 -1.43 -0.67
N PHE A 50 -8.11 -0.53 0.27
CA PHE A 50 -8.70 0.77 -0.01
C PHE A 50 -7.61 1.82 -0.19
N THR A 51 -7.64 2.53 -1.32
CA THR A 51 -6.72 3.61 -1.69
C THR A 51 -6.63 4.74 -0.68
N ASN A 52 -7.75 5.05 -0.03
CA ASN A 52 -7.84 6.04 1.04
C ASN A 52 -8.45 5.40 2.29
N GLY A 53 -8.05 4.16 2.58
CA GLY A 53 -8.49 3.48 3.79
C GLY A 53 -7.86 4.10 5.04
N ILE A 54 -8.58 4.03 6.16
CA ILE A 54 -8.06 4.35 7.49
C ILE A 54 -7.72 3.05 8.23
N CYS A 55 -6.61 3.05 8.96
CA CYS A 55 -6.18 1.93 9.77
C CYS A 55 -6.83 2.01 11.17
N CYS A 56 -7.45 0.93 11.62
CA CYS A 56 -8.03 0.86 12.96
C CYS A 56 -6.99 0.35 13.97
N PRO A 57 -6.59 1.14 14.98
CA PRO A 57 -5.62 0.69 15.97
C PRO A 57 -6.20 -0.47 16.81
N GLY A 58 -5.44 -1.56 16.95
CA GLY A 58 -5.80 -2.72 17.77
C GLY A 58 -6.67 -3.76 17.06
N PHE A 59 -7.14 -3.48 15.85
CA PHE A 59 -7.86 -4.43 15.01
C PHE A 59 -7.08 -4.65 13.73
N HIS A 60 -6.98 -5.90 13.28
CA HIS A 60 -6.39 -6.27 11.99
C HIS A 60 -7.32 -5.87 10.81
N THR A 61 -8.05 -4.75 10.94
CA THR A 61 -9.12 -4.31 10.05
C THR A 61 -8.87 -2.88 9.61
N CYS A 62 -9.02 -2.61 8.30
CA CYS A 62 -9.03 -1.26 7.76
C CYS A 62 -10.42 -0.89 7.24
N CYS A 63 -10.75 0.39 7.30
CA CYS A 63 -12.04 0.91 6.86
C CYS A 63 -11.86 1.82 5.65
N PRO A 64 -12.82 1.85 4.70
CA PRO A 64 -12.79 2.79 3.59
C PRO A 64 -12.99 4.24 4.09
N SER A 65 -12.60 5.21 3.26
CA SER A 65 -12.88 6.63 3.52
C SER A 65 -14.37 6.87 3.80
N GLY A 66 -14.67 7.72 4.79
CA GLY A 66 -16.04 8.01 5.22
C GLY A 66 -16.60 7.01 6.24
N PHE A 67 -15.76 6.16 6.81
CA PHE A 67 -16.10 5.30 7.94
C PHE A 67 -15.15 5.57 9.11
N GLN A 68 -15.64 5.37 10.33
CA GLN A 68 -14.86 5.35 11.56
C GLN A 68 -14.77 3.94 12.12
N CYS A 69 -13.62 3.65 12.73
CA CYS A 69 -13.41 2.43 13.50
C CYS A 69 -14.22 2.49 14.79
N THR A 70 -14.95 1.41 15.07
CA THR A 70 -15.60 1.20 16.36
C THR A 70 -14.68 0.41 17.29
N ASP A 71 -14.92 0.48 18.61
CA ASP A 71 -14.18 -0.32 19.61
C ASP A 71 -14.36 -1.84 19.46
N SER A 72 -15.26 -2.28 18.58
CA SER A 72 -15.47 -3.68 18.22
C SER A 72 -14.70 -4.12 16.97
N GLY A 73 -13.90 -3.23 16.36
CA GLY A 73 -13.17 -3.51 15.12
C GLY A 73 -14.01 -3.48 13.84
N THR A 74 -15.20 -2.89 13.91
CA THR A 74 -16.09 -2.74 12.74
C THR A 74 -16.08 -1.31 12.20
N CYS A 75 -16.36 -1.16 10.91
CA CYS A 75 -16.44 0.13 10.24
C CYS A 75 -17.86 0.68 10.33
N LYS A 76 -18.02 1.84 10.96
CA LYS A 76 -19.30 2.57 11.00
C LYS A 76 -19.22 3.80 10.12
N ARG A 77 -20.19 3.99 9.23
CA ARG A 77 -20.25 5.16 8.36
C ARG A 77 -20.47 6.41 9.21
N ILE A 78 -19.67 7.45 8.94
CA ILE A 78 -19.83 8.78 9.54
C ILE A 78 -20.85 9.62 8.78
#